data_AF-A0A2U9C8Q5-F1
#
_entry.id   AF-A0A2U9C8Q5-F1
#
_cell.length_a   1.000
_cell.length_b   1.000
_cell.length_c   1.000
_cell.angle_alpha   90.00
_cell.angle_beta   90.00
_cell.angle_gamma   90.00
#
_symmetry.space_group_name_H-M   'P 1'
#
loop_
_entity.id
_entity.type
_entity.pdbx_description
1 polymer ?
#
loop_
_entity_poly.entity_id
_entity_poly.type
_entity_poly.pdbx_seq_one_letter_code
_entity_poly.pdbx_strand_id
1 'polypeptide(L)'
;MAAAEELELLRSQLKERDGQLHQAAQAGLDLLRQQMELQNRLDEQRVEMTNALEALEQDKYSLRKEVELKTRMLESLKSDYECVKNQQRQQLQGQQMNLERSHSMALSELNNKMLRLQSSLEESQLNEKQLKHKLEVQTETLNNKMEELQALNEHNQSSMTSEMMEVQLKIMELETIKVELEQTLQEYQYREQQLQLTNSSLQRHLERITEEKEEGEKEAVSWFNALEKSREVNRDLQIQLDQALQQAQDPNSKGNSLFAELEDKRAAMERQLISMKVQYQSLQKQHSFSKQQLQRMKVQIATLMQLQGSRADPAQLERLQSMLSEKNGEIQNLMTKLQRLEKVEMILKSKPANVAPAENGDGQDETYYTDLLKMKLNNTVKDAERLGDELSLQRMKSLSESQRALELERKLFTSERLLKQVTRCSHIQRFLHENCIS
;
A
#
# COMPACT_ATOMS: atom_id res chain seq x y z
N MET A 1 -31.46 -67.36 87.73
CA MET A 1 -31.67 -67.78 86.32
C MET A 1 -32.10 -66.58 85.47
N ALA A 2 -33.23 -65.90 85.76
CA ALA A 2 -33.71 -64.74 84.98
C ALA A 2 -32.71 -63.57 84.79
N ALA A 3 -31.98 -63.15 85.84
CA ALA A 3 -31.03 -62.03 85.75
C ALA A 3 -29.76 -62.31 84.91
N ALA A 4 -29.40 -63.59 84.73
CA ALA A 4 -28.26 -63.98 83.90
C ALA A 4 -28.62 -63.97 82.41
N GLU A 5 -29.84 -64.41 82.09
CA GLU A 5 -30.41 -64.38 80.73
C GLU A 5 -30.62 -62.94 80.23
N GLU A 6 -31.09 -62.02 81.09
CA GLU A 6 -31.22 -60.59 80.76
C GLU A 6 -29.86 -59.92 80.51
N LEU A 7 -28.82 -60.26 81.28
CA LEU A 7 -27.45 -59.77 81.07
C LEU A 7 -26.85 -60.27 79.74
N GLU A 8 -27.18 -61.50 79.35
CA GLU A 8 -26.70 -62.07 78.09
C GLU A 8 -27.42 -61.44 76.88
N LEU A 9 -28.73 -61.17 76.99
CA LEU A 9 -29.51 -60.42 76.00
C LEU A 9 -29.02 -58.97 75.84
N LEU A 10 -28.72 -58.27 76.95
CA LEU A 10 -28.16 -56.92 76.90
C LEU A 10 -26.78 -56.90 76.25
N ARG A 11 -25.94 -57.92 76.51
CA ARG A 11 -24.64 -58.07 75.85
C ARG A 11 -24.77 -58.37 74.36
N SER A 12 -25.74 -59.18 73.94
CA SER A 12 -25.99 -59.45 72.52
C SER A 12 -26.51 -58.20 71.80
N GLN A 13 -27.43 -57.46 72.42
CA GLN A 13 -27.95 -56.20 71.87
C GLN A 13 -26.86 -55.12 71.76
N LEU A 14 -25.95 -55.04 72.75
CA LEU A 14 -24.84 -54.08 72.71
C LEU A 14 -23.83 -54.44 71.60
N LYS A 15 -23.52 -55.72 71.42
CA LYS A 15 -22.71 -56.19 70.28
C LYS A 15 -23.37 -55.91 68.93
N GLU A 16 -24.67 -56.08 68.82
CA GLU A 16 -25.42 -55.79 67.59
C GLU A 16 -25.43 -54.28 67.28
N ARG A 17 -25.65 -53.45 68.31
CA ARG A 17 -25.59 -51.99 68.22
C ARG A 17 -24.18 -51.52 67.84
N ASP A 18 -23.14 -52.06 68.46
CA ASP A 18 -21.75 -51.76 68.10
C ASP A 18 -21.46 -52.19 66.66
N GLY A 19 -21.94 -53.37 66.23
CA GLY A 19 -21.84 -53.80 64.84
C GLY A 19 -22.52 -52.84 63.85
N GLN A 20 -23.73 -52.38 64.18
CA GLN A 20 -24.46 -51.38 63.40
C GLN A 20 -23.72 -50.02 63.37
N LEU A 21 -23.14 -49.59 64.49
CA LEU A 21 -22.33 -48.37 64.57
C LEU A 21 -21.06 -48.47 63.73
N HIS A 22 -20.37 -49.61 63.77
CA HIS A 22 -19.19 -49.85 62.94
C HIS A 22 -19.56 -49.85 61.45
N GLN A 23 -20.66 -50.49 61.07
CA GLN A 23 -21.16 -50.48 59.69
C GLN A 23 -21.55 -49.08 59.22
N ALA A 24 -22.23 -48.29 60.07
CA ALA A 24 -22.59 -46.91 59.76
C ALA A 24 -21.36 -45.99 59.65
N ALA A 25 -20.36 -46.17 60.53
CA ALA A 25 -19.09 -45.46 60.46
C ALA A 25 -18.32 -45.82 59.19
N GLN A 26 -18.29 -47.10 58.80
CA GLN A 26 -17.65 -47.56 57.58
C GLN A 26 -18.35 -46.99 56.33
N ALA A 27 -19.69 -47.04 56.28
CA ALA A 27 -20.47 -46.44 55.20
C ALA A 27 -20.27 -44.91 55.13
N GLY A 28 -20.16 -44.24 56.28
CA GLY A 28 -19.83 -42.82 56.35
C GLY A 28 -18.43 -42.49 55.83
N LEU A 29 -17.43 -43.32 56.16
CA LEU A 29 -16.07 -43.19 55.63
C LEU A 29 -16.02 -43.44 54.12
N ASP A 30 -16.75 -44.43 53.61
CA ASP A 30 -16.81 -44.73 52.18
C ASP A 30 -17.52 -43.61 51.41
N LEU A 31 -18.59 -43.03 51.96
CA LEU A 31 -19.25 -41.83 51.40
C LEU A 31 -18.30 -40.63 51.38
N LEU A 32 -17.54 -40.39 52.45
CA LEU A 32 -16.54 -39.31 52.50
C LEU A 32 -15.43 -39.52 51.46
N ARG A 33 -14.98 -40.75 51.25
CA ARG A 33 -14.01 -41.09 50.18
C ARG A 33 -14.58 -40.79 48.81
N GLN A 34 -15.81 -41.22 48.53
CA GLN A 34 -16.49 -40.91 47.25
C GLN A 34 -16.67 -39.40 47.06
N GLN A 35 -17.02 -38.67 48.11
CA GLN A 35 -17.14 -37.22 48.06
C GLN A 35 -15.79 -36.56 47.76
N MET A 36 -14.70 -37.04 48.36
CA MET A 36 -13.36 -36.54 48.08
C MET A 36 -12.92 -36.85 46.64
N GLU A 37 -13.20 -38.04 46.11
CA GLU A 37 -12.91 -38.39 44.71
C GLU A 37 -13.70 -37.53 43.71
N LEU A 38 -15.00 -37.30 43.97
CA LEU A 38 -15.82 -36.42 43.15
C LEU A 38 -15.31 -34.99 43.20
N GLN A 39 -14.91 -34.50 44.37
CA GLN A 39 -14.33 -33.18 44.53
C GLN A 39 -13.03 -33.04 43.74
N ASN A 40 -12.12 -34.02 43.83
CA ASN A 40 -10.87 -34.03 43.07
C ASN A 40 -11.12 -34.01 41.56
N ARG A 41 -12.05 -34.83 41.05
CA ARG A 41 -12.41 -34.83 39.62
C ARG A 41 -12.99 -33.49 39.18
N LEU A 42 -13.80 -32.86 40.03
CA LEU A 42 -14.40 -31.56 39.73
C LEU A 42 -13.33 -30.47 39.70
N ASP A 43 -12.34 -30.53 40.59
CA ASP A 43 -11.22 -29.60 40.61
C ASP A 43 -10.27 -29.82 39.41
N GLU A 44 -10.01 -31.07 39.01
CA GLU A 44 -9.30 -31.40 37.76
C GLU A 44 -10.02 -30.82 36.53
N GLN A 45 -11.33 -31.03 36.41
CA GLN A 45 -12.13 -30.45 35.32
C GLN A 45 -12.11 -28.92 35.32
N ARG A 46 -12.12 -28.28 36.49
CA ARG A 46 -11.99 -26.82 36.60
C ARG A 46 -10.65 -26.33 36.09
N VAL A 47 -9.55 -27.01 36.45
CA VAL A 47 -8.21 -26.69 35.95
C VAL A 47 -8.13 -26.86 34.43
N GLU A 48 -8.63 -27.98 33.89
CA GLU A 48 -8.66 -28.23 32.45
C GLU A 48 -9.46 -27.16 31.70
N MET A 49 -10.66 -26.82 32.18
CA MET A 49 -11.47 -25.76 31.58
C MET A 49 -10.79 -24.39 31.66
N THR A 50 -10.09 -24.09 32.75
CA THR A 50 -9.36 -22.82 32.91
C THR A 50 -8.19 -22.73 31.93
N ASN A 51 -7.40 -23.79 31.82
CA ASN A 51 -6.31 -23.87 30.85
C ASN A 51 -6.81 -23.75 29.40
N ALA A 52 -7.95 -24.36 29.07
CA ALA A 52 -8.57 -24.24 27.75
C ALA A 52 -9.06 -22.82 27.46
N LEU A 53 -9.65 -22.13 28.45
CA LEU A 53 -10.06 -20.73 28.32
C LEU A 53 -8.86 -19.81 28.12
N GLU A 54 -7.80 -19.98 28.90
CA GLU A 54 -6.57 -19.21 28.75
C GLU A 54 -5.93 -19.40 27.36
N ALA A 55 -5.88 -20.63 26.86
CA ALA A 55 -5.38 -20.93 25.52
C ALA A 55 -6.22 -20.22 24.43
N LEU A 56 -7.55 -20.29 24.53
CA LEU A 56 -8.44 -19.62 23.58
C LEU A 56 -8.33 -18.09 23.65
N GLU A 57 -8.11 -17.51 24.84
CA GLU A 57 -7.87 -16.08 24.99
C GLU A 57 -6.54 -15.65 24.36
N GLN A 58 -5.48 -16.43 24.54
CA GLN A 58 -4.18 -16.21 23.91
C GLN A 58 -4.27 -16.29 22.38
N ASP A 59 -4.96 -17.31 21.85
CA ASP A 59 -5.18 -17.46 20.42
C ASP A 59 -6.00 -16.30 19.85
N LYS A 60 -7.08 -15.92 20.53
CA LYS A 60 -7.92 -14.78 20.16
C LYS A 60 -7.12 -13.48 20.10
N TYR A 61 -6.26 -13.23 21.09
CA TYR A 61 -5.40 -12.05 21.11
C TYR A 61 -4.38 -12.07 19.96
N SER A 62 -3.74 -13.22 19.74
CA SER A 62 -2.75 -13.40 18.68
C SER A 62 -3.36 -13.20 17.30
N LEU A 63 -4.53 -13.81 17.04
CA LEU A 63 -5.27 -13.66 15.79
C LEU A 63 -5.74 -12.23 15.56
N ARG A 64 -6.22 -11.53 16.59
CA ARG A 64 -6.60 -10.11 16.48
C ARG A 64 -5.42 -9.25 16.04
N LYS A 65 -4.27 -9.43 16.67
CA LYS A 65 -3.04 -8.71 16.31
C LYS A 65 -2.62 -9.01 14.87
N GLU A 66 -2.70 -10.27 14.44
CA GLU A 66 -2.39 -10.66 13.07
C GLU A 66 -3.35 -10.01 12.05
N VAL A 67 -4.64 -9.98 12.34
CA VAL A 67 -5.65 -9.31 11.51
C VAL A 67 -5.41 -7.81 11.42
N GLU A 68 -5.08 -7.15 12.54
CA GLU A 68 -4.74 -5.73 12.56
C GLU A 68 -3.51 -5.43 11.69
N LEU A 69 -2.45 -6.25 11.81
CA LEU A 69 -1.24 -6.11 10.99
C LEU A 69 -1.54 -6.30 9.50
N LYS A 70 -2.28 -7.36 9.14
CA LYS A 70 -2.69 -7.60 7.75
C LYS A 70 -3.55 -6.47 7.20
N THR A 71 -4.45 -5.92 8.01
CA THR A 71 -5.27 -4.75 7.62
C THR A 71 -4.40 -3.54 7.31
N ARG A 72 -3.44 -3.21 8.18
CA ARG A 72 -2.49 -2.10 7.94
C ARG A 72 -1.63 -2.33 6.69
N MET A 73 -1.15 -3.56 6.48
CA MET A 73 -0.39 -3.90 5.27
C MET A 73 -1.25 -3.73 4.00
N LEU A 74 -2.51 -4.16 4.04
CA LEU A 74 -3.44 -3.98 2.93
C LEU A 74 -3.74 -2.50 2.66
N GLU A 75 -3.88 -1.67 3.70
CA GLU A 75 -4.04 -0.23 3.55
C GLU A 75 -2.82 0.43 2.92
N SER A 76 -1.61 0.05 3.33
CA SER A 76 -0.35 0.51 2.71
C SER A 76 -0.29 0.12 1.23
N LEU A 77 -0.55 -1.15 0.91
CA LEU A 77 -0.56 -1.64 -0.48
C LEU A 77 -1.61 -0.94 -1.34
N LYS A 78 -2.79 -0.64 -0.79
CA LYS A 78 -3.82 0.15 -1.47
C LYS A 78 -3.35 1.57 -1.76
N SER A 79 -2.69 2.22 -0.79
CA SER A 79 -2.11 3.54 -0.96
C SER A 79 -1.04 3.55 -2.06
N ASP A 80 -0.14 2.57 -2.05
CA ASP A 80 0.91 2.43 -3.08
C ASP A 80 0.31 2.21 -4.47
N TYR A 81 -0.72 1.35 -4.56
CA TYR A 81 -1.45 1.10 -5.80
C TYR A 81 -2.12 2.38 -6.35
N GLU A 82 -2.83 3.12 -5.51
CA GLU A 82 -3.47 4.38 -5.94
C GLU A 82 -2.44 5.43 -6.31
N CYS A 83 -1.29 5.50 -5.63
CA CYS A 83 -0.17 6.37 -5.99
C CYS A 83 0.35 6.06 -7.41
N VAL A 84 0.69 4.79 -7.69
CA VAL A 84 1.20 4.36 -9.01
C VAL A 84 0.16 4.59 -10.10
N LYS A 85 -1.10 4.25 -9.84
CA LYS A 85 -2.21 4.46 -10.78
C LYS A 85 -2.41 5.94 -11.12
N ASN A 86 -2.34 6.83 -10.12
CA ASN A 86 -2.45 8.27 -10.35
C ASN A 86 -1.24 8.82 -11.11
N GLN A 87 -0.03 8.35 -10.81
CA GLN A 87 1.18 8.72 -11.54
C GLN A 87 1.10 8.30 -13.02
N GLN A 88 0.68 7.06 -13.30
CA GLN A 88 0.49 6.58 -14.67
C GLN A 88 -0.58 7.39 -15.41
N ARG A 89 -1.70 7.72 -14.75
CA ARG A 89 -2.75 8.57 -15.34
C ARG A 89 -2.22 9.95 -15.71
N GLN A 90 -1.45 10.60 -14.82
CA GLN A 90 -0.85 11.90 -15.08
C GLN A 90 0.17 11.85 -16.23
N GLN A 91 0.99 10.80 -16.29
CA GLN A 91 1.93 10.60 -17.40
C GLN A 91 1.21 10.44 -18.74
N LEU A 92 0.16 9.63 -18.79
CA LEU A 92 -0.65 9.44 -20.00
C LEU A 92 -1.32 10.74 -20.44
N GLN A 93 -1.92 11.49 -19.50
CA GLN A 93 -2.52 12.80 -19.80
C GLN A 93 -1.49 13.80 -20.32
N GLY A 94 -0.29 13.84 -19.72
CA GLY A 94 0.80 14.70 -20.19
C GLY A 94 1.28 14.33 -21.59
N GLN A 95 1.44 13.04 -21.89
CA GLN A 95 1.81 12.58 -23.23
C GLN A 95 0.74 12.92 -24.27
N GLN A 96 -0.54 12.72 -23.93
CA GLN A 96 -1.65 13.04 -24.83
C GLN A 96 -1.73 14.54 -25.13
N MET A 97 -1.64 15.39 -24.10
CA MET A 97 -1.65 16.84 -24.27
C MET A 97 -0.47 17.33 -25.11
N ASN A 98 0.73 16.78 -24.89
CA ASN A 98 1.91 17.11 -25.69
C ASN A 98 1.74 16.71 -27.16
N LEU A 99 1.15 15.54 -27.42
CA LEU A 99 0.88 15.06 -28.77
C LEU A 99 -0.16 15.94 -29.48
N GLU A 100 -1.26 16.26 -28.80
CA GLU A 100 -2.31 17.15 -29.31
C GLU A 100 -1.75 18.55 -29.62
N ARG A 101 -0.92 19.10 -28.72
CA ARG A 101 -0.24 20.38 -28.95
C ARG A 101 0.72 20.31 -30.13
N SER A 102 1.52 19.25 -30.24
CA SER A 102 2.43 19.04 -31.36
C SER A 102 1.69 18.94 -32.70
N HIS A 103 0.58 18.21 -32.74
CA HIS A 103 -0.25 18.08 -33.94
C HIS A 103 -0.90 19.41 -34.31
N SER A 104 -1.44 20.15 -33.33
CA SER A 104 -2.04 21.47 -33.56
C SER A 104 -1.03 22.45 -34.15
N MET A 105 0.19 22.52 -33.59
CA MET A 105 1.26 23.35 -34.14
C MET A 105 1.63 22.96 -35.57
N ALA A 106 1.79 21.67 -35.85
CA ALA A 106 2.11 21.19 -37.20
C ALA A 106 1.00 21.49 -38.22
N LEU A 107 -0.27 21.35 -37.82
CA LEU A 107 -1.42 21.70 -38.65
C LEU A 107 -1.47 23.20 -38.94
N SER A 108 -1.25 24.05 -37.92
CA SER A 108 -1.19 25.50 -38.10
C SER A 108 -0.05 25.91 -39.04
N GLU A 109 1.15 25.34 -38.88
CA GLU A 109 2.29 25.60 -39.77
C GLU A 109 1.99 25.20 -41.22
N LEU A 110 1.39 24.03 -41.43
CA LEU A 110 1.03 23.54 -42.76
C LEU A 110 -0.06 24.42 -43.38
N ASN A 111 -1.08 24.80 -42.61
CA ASN A 111 -2.15 25.69 -43.04
C ASN A 111 -1.60 27.07 -43.45
N ASN A 112 -0.70 27.63 -42.64
CA ASN A 112 -0.02 28.89 -42.94
C ASN A 112 0.87 28.82 -44.19
N LYS A 113 1.49 27.67 -44.48
CA LYS A 113 2.24 27.47 -45.74
C LYS A 113 1.30 27.39 -46.94
N MET A 114 0.20 26.64 -46.80
CA MET A 114 -0.82 26.51 -47.85
C MET A 114 -1.43 27.87 -48.22
N LEU A 115 -1.84 28.67 -47.22
CA LEU A 115 -2.38 30.01 -47.46
C LEU A 115 -1.38 30.94 -48.16
N ARG A 116 -0.09 30.89 -47.80
CA ARG A 116 0.96 31.68 -48.46
C ARG A 116 1.21 31.25 -49.91
N LEU A 117 1.23 29.94 -50.17
CA LEU A 117 1.38 29.43 -51.54
C LEU A 117 0.16 29.79 -52.39
N GLN A 118 -1.03 29.74 -51.80
CA GLN A 118 -2.27 30.14 -52.48
C GLN A 118 -2.27 31.62 -52.84
N SER A 119 -1.88 32.52 -51.92
CA SER A 119 -1.78 33.95 -52.23
C SER A 119 -0.74 34.25 -53.31
N SER A 120 0.42 33.57 -53.28
CA SER A 120 1.47 33.74 -54.30
C SER A 120 1.04 33.22 -55.69
N LEU A 121 0.26 32.13 -55.71
CA LEU A 121 -0.35 31.61 -56.94
C LEU A 121 -1.37 32.59 -57.52
N GLU A 122 -2.27 33.12 -56.69
CA GLU A 122 -3.26 34.12 -57.09
C GLU A 122 -2.59 35.37 -57.67
N GLU A 123 -1.52 35.86 -57.02
CA GLU A 123 -0.74 37.00 -57.50
C GLU A 123 -0.06 36.73 -58.85
N SER A 124 0.56 35.55 -59.00
CA SER A 124 1.21 35.16 -60.25
C SER A 124 0.21 35.02 -61.41
N GLN A 125 -0.96 34.43 -61.14
CA GLN A 125 -2.04 34.30 -62.14
C GLN A 125 -2.60 35.65 -62.56
N LEU A 126 -2.73 36.61 -61.63
CA LEU A 126 -3.15 37.96 -61.96
C LEU A 126 -2.11 38.68 -62.83
N ASN A 127 -0.83 38.58 -62.46
CA ASN A 127 0.26 39.16 -63.26
C ASN A 127 0.30 38.58 -64.67
N GLU A 128 0.11 37.27 -64.82
CA GLU A 128 0.01 36.60 -66.12
C GLU A 128 -1.17 37.16 -66.95
N LYS A 129 -2.36 37.29 -66.34
CA LYS A 129 -3.53 37.87 -67.03
C LYS A 129 -3.28 39.30 -67.49
N GLN A 130 -2.67 40.14 -66.65
CA GLN A 130 -2.35 41.53 -66.99
C GLN A 130 -1.33 41.63 -68.13
N LEU A 131 -0.29 40.78 -68.12
CA LEU A 131 0.71 40.75 -69.17
C LEU A 131 0.14 40.25 -70.50
N LYS A 132 -0.74 39.24 -70.47
CA LYS A 132 -1.45 38.77 -71.67
C LYS A 132 -2.31 39.86 -72.28
N HIS A 133 -3.10 40.57 -71.48
CA HIS A 133 -3.92 41.67 -71.98
C HIS A 133 -3.07 42.80 -72.57
N LYS A 134 -1.98 43.19 -71.91
CA LYS A 134 -1.06 44.21 -72.44
C LYS A 134 -0.46 43.80 -73.78
N LEU A 135 -0.08 42.53 -73.93
CA LEU A 135 0.40 41.97 -75.19
C LEU A 135 -0.67 42.04 -76.28
N GLU A 136 -1.91 41.69 -75.95
CA GLU A 136 -3.05 41.72 -76.87
C GLU A 136 -3.32 43.13 -77.40
N VAL A 137 -3.39 44.13 -76.51
CA VAL A 137 -3.54 45.55 -76.89
C VAL A 137 -2.37 46.04 -77.73
N GLN A 138 -1.13 45.70 -77.38
CA GLN A 138 0.05 46.07 -78.19
C GLN A 138 0.02 45.44 -79.58
N THR A 139 -0.44 44.19 -79.68
CA THR A 139 -0.57 43.47 -80.95
C THR A 139 -1.65 44.10 -81.82
N GLU A 140 -2.79 44.44 -81.24
CA GLU A 140 -3.89 45.14 -81.93
C GLU A 140 -3.47 46.54 -82.40
N THR A 141 -2.77 47.30 -81.54
CA THR A 141 -2.25 48.62 -81.90
C THR A 141 -1.27 48.56 -83.08
N LEU A 142 -0.38 47.56 -83.09
CA LEU A 142 0.55 47.34 -84.20
C LEU A 142 -0.17 46.96 -85.49
N ASN A 143 -1.21 46.12 -85.41
CA ASN A 143 -2.04 45.76 -86.56
C ASN A 143 -2.77 47.00 -87.11
N ASN A 144 -3.40 47.81 -86.26
CA ASN A 144 -4.08 49.04 -86.67
C ASN A 144 -3.11 50.02 -87.36
N LYS A 145 -1.90 50.20 -86.82
CA LYS A 145 -0.87 51.04 -87.45
C LYS A 145 -0.38 50.48 -88.78
N MET A 146 -0.32 49.16 -88.92
CA MET A 146 0.01 48.52 -90.19
C MET A 146 -1.09 48.74 -91.24
N GLU A 147 -2.36 48.62 -90.84
CA GLU A 147 -3.52 48.89 -91.69
C GLU A 147 -3.62 50.37 -92.09
N GLU A 148 -3.39 51.31 -91.16
CA GLU A 148 -3.33 52.76 -91.46
C GLU A 148 -2.24 53.08 -92.51
N LEU A 149 -1.04 52.50 -92.38
CA LEU A 149 0.04 52.68 -93.34
C LEU A 149 -0.30 52.11 -94.72
N GLN A 150 -1.03 50.99 -94.78
CA GLN A 150 -1.53 50.43 -96.04
C GLN A 150 -2.60 51.34 -96.67
N ALA A 151 -3.59 51.78 -95.90
CA ALA A 151 -4.66 52.66 -96.38
C ALA A 151 -4.11 54.01 -96.88
N LEU A 152 -3.16 54.63 -96.17
CA LEU A 152 -2.52 55.87 -96.61
C LEU A 152 -1.75 55.71 -97.93
N ASN A 153 -1.09 54.56 -98.11
CA ASN A 153 -0.38 54.24 -99.34
C ASN A 153 -1.34 54.03 -100.52
N GLU A 154 -2.51 53.44 -100.30
CA GLU A 154 -3.57 53.31 -101.30
C GLU A 154 -4.23 54.67 -101.62
N HIS A 155 -4.44 55.51 -100.61
CA HIS A 155 -5.11 56.80 -100.76
C HIS A 155 -4.27 57.84 -101.50
N ASN A 156 -2.95 57.86 -101.27
CA ASN A 156 -2.00 58.69 -102.02
C ASN A 156 -1.97 58.37 -103.53
N GLN A 157 -2.50 57.21 -103.95
CA GLN A 157 -2.64 56.84 -105.36
C GLN A 157 -3.97 57.32 -105.97
N SER A 158 -4.90 57.89 -105.19
CA SER A 158 -6.22 58.36 -105.64
C SER A 158 -6.37 59.88 -105.52
N SER A 159 -6.87 60.55 -106.57
CA SER A 159 -7.05 62.02 -106.60
C SER A 159 -8.24 62.44 -105.75
N MET A 160 -7.98 62.96 -104.54
CA MET A 160 -9.02 63.34 -103.57
C MET A 160 -9.36 64.85 -103.59
N THR A 161 -10.62 65.19 -103.30
CA THR A 161 -11.15 66.57 -103.24
C THR A 161 -11.01 67.18 -101.84
N SER A 162 -10.85 68.51 -101.76
CA SER A 162 -10.53 69.23 -100.51
C SER A 162 -11.55 69.05 -99.38
N GLU A 163 -12.85 69.03 -99.68
CA GLU A 163 -13.91 68.85 -98.67
C GLU A 163 -13.92 67.41 -98.11
N MET A 164 -13.66 66.41 -98.97
CA MET A 164 -13.55 65.01 -98.55
C MET A 164 -12.34 64.81 -97.63
N MET A 165 -11.23 65.51 -97.92
CA MET A 165 -10.03 65.49 -97.09
C MET A 165 -10.24 66.14 -95.72
N GLU A 166 -11.04 67.21 -95.63
CA GLU A 166 -11.38 67.87 -94.36
C GLU A 166 -12.31 67.02 -93.48
N VAL A 167 -13.28 66.32 -94.09
CA VAL A 167 -14.13 65.35 -93.37
C VAL A 167 -13.31 64.16 -92.89
N GLN A 168 -12.40 63.63 -93.72
CA GLN A 168 -11.47 62.56 -93.30
C GLN A 168 -10.58 62.99 -92.14
N LEU A 169 -10.05 64.21 -92.13
CA LEU A 169 -9.29 64.73 -90.99
C LEU A 169 -10.13 64.80 -89.70
N LYS A 170 -11.40 65.24 -89.80
CA LYS A 170 -12.31 65.27 -88.64
C LYS A 170 -12.63 63.88 -88.10
N ILE A 171 -12.86 62.91 -88.99
CA ILE A 171 -13.10 61.51 -88.62
C ILE A 171 -11.87 60.97 -87.89
N MET A 172 -10.68 61.23 -88.44
CA MET A 172 -9.42 60.80 -87.84
C MET A 172 -9.21 61.41 -86.44
N GLU A 173 -9.49 62.71 -86.26
CA GLU A 173 -9.43 63.39 -84.94
C GLU A 173 -10.41 62.79 -83.92
N LEU A 174 -11.64 62.47 -84.34
CA LEU A 174 -12.62 61.85 -83.45
C LEU A 174 -12.24 60.41 -83.08
N GLU A 175 -11.64 59.67 -84.03
CA GLU A 175 -11.12 58.33 -83.78
C GLU A 175 -9.95 58.36 -82.79
N THR A 176 -9.03 59.31 -82.90
CA THR A 176 -7.97 59.47 -81.89
C THR A 176 -8.54 59.78 -80.51
N ILE A 177 -9.48 60.74 -80.40
CA ILE A 177 -10.11 61.09 -79.12
C ILE A 177 -10.86 59.89 -78.52
N LYS A 178 -11.53 59.09 -79.36
CA LYS A 178 -12.22 57.87 -78.91
C LYS A 178 -11.23 56.86 -78.33
N VAL A 179 -10.11 56.61 -79.01
CA VAL A 179 -9.08 55.69 -78.53
C VAL A 179 -8.45 56.19 -77.22
N GLU A 180 -8.22 57.49 -77.07
CA GLU A 180 -7.73 58.09 -75.82
C GLU A 180 -8.73 57.91 -74.66
N LEU A 181 -10.03 58.12 -74.92
CA LEU A 181 -11.08 57.88 -73.92
C LEU A 181 -11.20 56.40 -73.55
N GLU A 182 -11.09 55.49 -74.52
CA GLU A 182 -11.09 54.05 -74.25
C GLU A 182 -9.88 53.62 -73.41
N GLN A 183 -8.69 54.16 -73.68
CA GLN A 183 -7.50 53.92 -72.87
C GLN A 183 -7.66 54.42 -71.43
N THR A 184 -8.14 55.65 -71.24
CA THR A 184 -8.36 56.20 -69.88
C THR A 184 -9.43 55.41 -69.11
N LEU A 185 -10.52 54.99 -69.76
CA LEU A 185 -11.53 54.12 -69.16
C LEU A 185 -10.89 52.80 -68.67
N GLN A 186 -10.02 52.21 -69.50
CA GLN A 186 -9.34 50.96 -69.16
C GLN A 186 -8.35 51.14 -68.00
N GLU A 187 -7.61 52.24 -67.95
CA GLU A 187 -6.76 52.61 -66.81
C GLU A 187 -7.55 52.73 -65.51
N TYR A 188 -8.73 53.36 -65.55
CA TYR A 188 -9.62 53.44 -64.39
C TYR A 188 -10.11 52.06 -63.94
N GLN A 189 -10.49 51.19 -64.88
CA GLN A 189 -10.91 49.81 -64.56
C GLN A 189 -9.78 49.00 -63.92
N TYR A 190 -8.54 49.12 -64.41
CA TYR A 190 -7.39 48.46 -63.79
C TYR A 190 -7.14 48.96 -62.37
N ARG A 191 -7.26 50.28 -62.18
CA ARG A 191 -7.07 50.89 -60.87
C ARG A 191 -8.16 50.46 -59.89
N GLU A 192 -9.41 50.34 -60.35
CA GLU A 192 -10.52 49.81 -59.57
C GLU A 192 -10.31 48.36 -59.17
N GLN A 193 -9.89 47.49 -60.09
CA GLN A 193 -9.58 46.08 -59.80
C GLN A 193 -8.44 45.95 -58.79
N GLN A 194 -7.39 46.78 -58.94
CA GLN A 194 -6.28 46.80 -57.99
C GLN A 194 -6.75 47.24 -56.60
N LEU A 195 -7.62 48.25 -56.51
CA LEU A 195 -8.22 48.68 -55.25
C LEU A 195 -9.09 47.58 -54.64
N GLN A 196 -9.93 46.88 -55.42
CA GLN A 196 -10.72 45.75 -54.92
C GLN A 196 -9.86 44.63 -54.34
N LEU A 197 -8.75 44.29 -55.00
CA LEU A 197 -7.81 43.29 -54.50
C LEU A 197 -7.18 43.72 -53.19
N THR A 198 -6.68 44.96 -53.10
CA THR A 198 -6.13 45.50 -51.85
C THR A 198 -7.17 45.49 -50.74
N ASN A 199 -8.42 45.87 -51.04
CA ASN A 199 -9.51 45.88 -50.06
C ASN A 199 -9.81 44.45 -49.58
N SER A 200 -9.89 43.47 -50.49
CA SER A 200 -10.07 42.05 -50.12
C SER A 200 -8.92 41.51 -49.26
N SER A 201 -7.69 41.97 -49.49
CA SER A 201 -6.51 41.57 -48.73
C SER A 201 -6.52 42.17 -47.33
N LEU A 202 -6.92 43.45 -47.21
CA LEU A 202 -7.07 44.15 -45.94
C LEU A 202 -8.22 43.54 -45.13
N GLN A 203 -9.30 43.16 -45.78
CA GLN A 203 -10.44 42.50 -45.15
C GLN A 203 -10.06 41.14 -44.56
N ARG A 204 -9.35 40.30 -45.32
CA ARG A 204 -8.75 39.05 -44.80
C ARG A 204 -7.73 39.29 -43.68
N HIS A 205 -7.03 40.42 -43.72
CA HIS A 205 -6.09 40.75 -42.65
C HIS A 205 -6.79 41.18 -41.36
N LEU A 206 -7.89 41.94 -41.48
CA LEU A 206 -8.76 42.29 -40.37
C LEU A 206 -9.38 41.06 -39.75
N GLU A 207 -9.91 40.12 -40.56
CA GLU A 207 -10.48 38.85 -40.08
C GLU A 207 -9.49 38.05 -39.23
N ARG A 208 -8.24 37.90 -39.72
CA ARG A 208 -7.18 37.22 -38.95
C ARG A 208 -6.86 37.92 -37.63
N ILE A 209 -6.74 39.25 -37.64
CA ILE A 209 -6.48 40.02 -36.42
C ILE A 209 -7.66 39.89 -35.43
N THR A 210 -8.89 39.83 -35.93
CA THR A 210 -10.06 39.61 -35.07
C THR A 210 -10.08 38.20 -34.47
N GLU A 211 -9.71 37.17 -35.24
CA GLU A 211 -9.58 35.79 -34.72
C GLU A 211 -8.48 35.68 -33.65
N GLU A 212 -7.30 36.25 -33.92
CA GLU A 212 -6.19 36.30 -32.95
C GLU A 212 -6.60 37.03 -31.65
N LYS A 213 -7.36 38.12 -31.77
CA LYS A 213 -7.92 38.84 -30.61
C LYS A 213 -8.88 37.95 -29.82
N GLU A 214 -9.80 37.26 -30.49
CA GLU A 214 -10.76 36.36 -29.83
C GLU A 214 -10.08 35.17 -29.15
N GLU A 215 -9.02 34.62 -29.76
CA GLU A 215 -8.20 33.57 -29.14
C GLU A 215 -7.50 34.09 -27.88
N GLY A 216 -6.89 35.27 -27.94
CA GLY A 216 -6.28 35.92 -26.76
C GLY A 216 -7.30 36.19 -25.64
N GLU A 217 -8.54 36.58 -25.98
CA GLU A 217 -9.62 36.74 -25.01
C GLU A 217 -10.03 35.40 -24.38
N LYS A 218 -10.13 34.31 -25.16
CA LYS A 218 -10.40 32.96 -24.63
C LYS A 218 -9.30 32.49 -23.68
N GLU A 219 -8.04 32.70 -24.05
CA GLU A 219 -6.90 32.40 -23.18
C GLU A 219 -6.97 33.20 -21.89
N ALA A 220 -7.21 34.51 -21.96
CA ALA A 220 -7.36 35.36 -20.78
C ALA A 220 -8.46 34.87 -19.84
N VAL A 221 -9.65 34.52 -20.38
CA VAL A 221 -10.74 33.93 -19.59
C VAL A 221 -10.31 32.61 -18.94
N SER A 222 -9.57 31.76 -19.66
CA SER A 222 -9.04 30.51 -19.09
C SER A 222 -8.08 30.75 -17.92
N TRP A 223 -7.19 31.74 -18.04
CA TRP A 223 -6.26 32.14 -16.98
C TRP A 223 -6.99 32.72 -15.76
N PHE A 224 -8.00 33.57 -15.98
CA PHE A 224 -8.84 34.10 -14.89
C PHE A 224 -9.59 32.99 -14.15
N ASN A 225 -10.18 32.04 -14.87
CA ASN A 225 -10.87 30.90 -14.27
C ASN A 225 -9.91 30.00 -13.47
N ALA A 226 -8.70 29.75 -14.00
CA ALA A 226 -7.69 28.97 -13.29
C ALA A 226 -7.21 29.69 -12.01
N LEU A 227 -7.03 31.01 -12.07
CA LEU A 227 -6.68 31.84 -10.93
C LEU A 227 -7.79 31.84 -9.87
N GLU A 228 -9.06 31.93 -10.27
CA GLU A 228 -10.20 31.90 -9.37
C GLU A 228 -10.30 30.55 -8.64
N LYS A 229 -10.16 29.43 -9.36
CA LYS A 229 -10.08 28.09 -8.75
C LYS A 229 -8.91 27.98 -7.76
N SER A 230 -7.74 28.51 -8.10
CA SER A 230 -6.59 28.53 -7.19
C SER A 230 -6.88 29.38 -5.93
N ARG A 231 -7.59 30.50 -6.07
CA ARG A 231 -8.03 31.32 -4.94
C ARG A 231 -9.05 30.59 -4.07
N GLU A 232 -9.99 29.85 -4.65
CA GLU A 232 -10.93 28.99 -3.91
C GLU A 232 -10.19 27.93 -3.10
N VAL A 233 -9.29 27.17 -3.73
CA VAL A 233 -8.46 26.17 -3.04
C VAL A 233 -7.65 26.79 -1.91
N ASN A 234 -7.07 27.98 -2.12
CA ASN A 234 -6.35 28.69 -1.06
C ASN A 234 -7.26 29.08 0.10
N ARG A 235 -8.50 29.52 -0.16
CA ARG A 235 -9.47 29.80 0.92
C ARG A 235 -9.83 28.52 1.68
N ASP A 236 -10.05 27.41 0.98
CA ASP A 236 -10.36 26.13 1.62
C ASP A 236 -9.20 25.64 2.49
N LEU A 237 -7.96 25.76 1.99
CA LEU A 237 -6.75 25.44 2.76
C LEU A 237 -6.59 26.37 3.97
N GLN A 238 -6.91 27.65 3.83
CA GLN A 238 -6.90 28.59 4.96
C GLN A 238 -7.94 28.19 6.01
N ILE A 239 -9.15 27.81 5.61
CA ILE A 239 -10.19 27.31 6.52
C ILE A 239 -9.71 26.03 7.23
N GLN A 240 -9.09 25.10 6.52
CA GLN A 240 -8.53 23.88 7.12
C GLN A 240 -7.41 24.20 8.11
N LEU A 241 -6.54 25.16 7.79
CA LEU A 241 -5.49 25.62 8.68
C LEU A 241 -6.08 26.25 9.95
N ASP A 242 -7.07 27.13 9.81
CA ASP A 242 -7.74 27.78 10.93
C ASP A 242 -8.45 26.74 11.82
N GLN A 243 -9.08 25.73 11.23
CA GLN A 243 -9.69 24.60 11.95
C GLN A 243 -8.63 23.77 12.70
N ALA A 244 -7.49 23.46 12.07
CA ALA A 244 -6.41 22.73 12.70
C ALA A 244 -5.79 23.53 13.87
N LEU A 245 -5.64 24.85 13.70
CA LEU A 245 -5.16 25.75 14.76
C LEU A 245 -6.15 25.81 15.93
N GLN A 246 -7.46 25.89 15.65
CA GLN A 246 -8.50 25.83 16.69
C GLN A 246 -8.48 24.49 17.43
N GLN A 247 -8.39 23.36 16.71
CA GLN A 247 -8.28 22.03 17.31
C GLN A 247 -7.01 21.86 18.16
N ALA A 248 -5.90 22.49 17.77
CA ALA A 248 -4.66 22.49 18.53
C ALA A 248 -4.72 23.39 19.78
N GLN A 249 -5.55 24.42 19.78
CA GLN A 249 -5.75 25.33 20.91
C GLN A 249 -6.83 24.84 21.89
N ASP A 250 -7.67 23.88 21.52
CA ASP A 250 -8.78 23.42 22.35
C ASP A 250 -8.29 22.55 23.54
N PRO A 251 -8.35 23.04 24.80
CA PRO A 251 -7.76 22.36 25.96
C PRO A 251 -8.45 21.06 26.35
N ASN A 252 -9.65 20.79 25.79
CA ASN A 252 -10.47 19.62 26.07
C ASN A 252 -10.54 18.61 24.92
N SER A 253 -9.77 18.83 23.84
CA SER A 253 -9.61 17.88 22.73
C SER A 253 -8.83 16.65 23.20
N LYS A 254 -9.57 15.66 23.72
CA LYS A 254 -9.03 14.32 23.98
C LYS A 254 -8.74 13.64 22.64
N GLY A 255 -7.49 13.69 22.19
CA GLY A 255 -7.02 12.76 21.15
C GLY A 255 -5.83 13.26 20.35
N ASN A 256 -4.76 12.46 20.36
CA ASN A 256 -3.60 12.51 19.46
C ASN A 256 -2.52 13.58 19.70
N SER A 257 -2.32 14.01 20.94
CA SER A 257 -1.03 14.60 21.31
C SER A 257 -0.20 13.58 22.05
N LEU A 258 1.02 13.31 21.58
CA LEU A 258 2.01 12.42 22.22
C LEU A 258 2.17 12.75 23.72
N PHE A 259 1.98 14.03 24.07
CA PHE A 259 2.03 14.54 25.44
C PHE A 259 0.82 14.12 26.29
N ALA A 260 -0.38 14.01 25.72
CA ALA A 260 -1.55 13.52 26.44
C ALA A 260 -1.41 12.03 26.78
N GLU A 261 -0.90 11.22 25.84
CA GLU A 261 -0.59 9.81 26.14
C GLU A 261 0.53 9.66 27.17
N LEU A 262 1.54 10.53 27.13
CA LEU A 262 2.61 10.56 28.13
C LEU A 262 2.06 10.95 29.51
N GLU A 263 1.15 11.92 29.58
CA GLU A 263 0.56 12.35 30.84
C GLU A 263 -0.41 11.30 31.39
N ASP A 264 -1.20 10.63 30.54
CA ASP A 264 -2.05 9.50 30.93
C ASP A 264 -1.20 8.32 31.44
N LYS A 265 -0.09 8.01 30.74
CA LYS A 265 0.88 6.98 31.18
C LYS A 265 1.54 7.37 32.50
N ARG A 266 1.93 8.63 32.67
CA ARG A 266 2.50 9.14 33.91
C ARG A 266 1.49 9.03 35.06
N ALA A 267 0.26 9.47 34.86
CA ALA A 267 -0.80 9.39 35.87
C ALA A 267 -1.18 7.94 36.22
N ALA A 268 -1.10 7.01 35.25
CA ALA A 268 -1.26 5.58 35.50
C ALA A 268 -0.09 5.00 36.33
N MET A 269 1.15 5.36 35.98
CA MET A 269 2.36 4.96 36.70
C MET A 269 2.38 5.51 38.13
N GLU A 270 1.98 6.76 38.34
CA GLU A 270 1.87 7.37 39.67
C GLU A 270 0.81 6.66 40.53
N ARG A 271 -0.34 6.31 39.94
CA ARG A 271 -1.37 5.51 40.62
C ARG A 271 -0.87 4.12 41.01
N GLN A 272 -0.15 3.44 40.11
CA GLN A 272 0.48 2.14 40.41
C GLN A 272 1.52 2.27 41.52
N LEU A 273 2.37 3.30 41.48
CA LEU A 273 3.38 3.55 42.51
C LEU A 273 2.76 3.79 43.88
N ILE A 274 1.68 4.57 43.95
CA ILE A 274 0.95 4.83 45.20
C ILE A 274 0.35 3.52 45.72
N SER A 275 -0.31 2.73 44.86
CA SER A 275 -0.88 1.44 45.23
C SER A 275 0.18 0.49 45.80
N MET A 276 1.34 0.38 45.12
CA MET A 276 2.44 -0.47 45.55
C MET A 276 3.09 0.02 46.85
N LYS A 277 3.18 1.34 47.09
CA LYS A 277 3.61 1.91 48.37
C LYS A 277 2.66 1.54 49.51
N VAL A 278 1.35 1.62 49.29
CA VAL A 278 0.34 1.24 50.29
C VAL A 278 0.41 -0.26 50.59
N GLN A 279 0.54 -1.09 49.56
CA GLN A 279 0.74 -2.53 49.71
C GLN A 279 2.02 -2.85 50.50
N TYR A 280 3.14 -2.22 50.18
CA TYR A 280 4.40 -2.39 50.90
C TYR A 280 4.29 -1.99 52.36
N GLN A 281 3.67 -0.83 52.67
CA GLN A 281 3.44 -0.39 54.05
C GLN A 281 2.54 -1.36 54.82
N SER A 282 1.50 -1.90 54.18
CA SER A 282 0.64 -2.92 54.76
C SER A 282 1.43 -4.19 55.08
N LEU A 283 2.21 -4.68 54.11
CA LEU A 283 3.04 -5.87 54.26
C LEU A 283 4.11 -5.68 55.35
N GLN A 284 4.71 -4.49 55.45
CA GLN A 284 5.67 -4.14 56.48
C GLN A 284 5.03 -4.18 57.88
N LYS A 285 3.80 -3.67 58.03
CA LYS A 285 3.04 -3.77 59.29
C LYS A 285 2.67 -5.22 59.62
N GLN A 286 2.29 -6.00 58.63
CA GLN A 286 1.99 -7.42 58.82
C GLN A 286 3.25 -8.21 59.24
N HIS A 287 4.39 -7.93 58.62
CA HIS A 287 5.67 -8.54 58.98
C HIS A 287 6.07 -8.15 60.41
N SER A 288 5.96 -6.86 60.78
CA SER A 288 6.32 -6.42 62.14
C SER A 288 5.40 -7.07 63.20
N PHE A 289 4.11 -7.19 62.90
CA PHE A 289 3.15 -7.91 63.74
C PHE A 289 3.50 -9.40 63.86
N SER A 290 3.75 -10.08 62.74
CA SER A 290 4.14 -11.50 62.71
C SER A 290 5.44 -11.74 63.49
N LYS A 291 6.43 -10.84 63.37
CA LYS A 291 7.67 -10.88 64.15
C LYS A 291 7.42 -10.76 65.65
N GLN A 292 6.51 -9.88 66.07
CA GLN A 292 6.11 -9.77 67.47
C GLN A 292 5.39 -11.02 67.97
N GLN A 293 4.48 -11.59 67.16
CA GLN A 293 3.78 -12.83 67.49
C GLN A 293 4.76 -14.01 67.62
N LEU A 294 5.73 -14.11 66.70
CA LEU A 294 6.80 -15.11 66.77
C LEU A 294 7.64 -14.93 68.04
N GLN A 295 7.97 -13.70 68.43
CA GLN A 295 8.71 -13.45 69.66
C GLN A 295 7.90 -13.88 70.90
N ARG A 296 6.58 -13.64 70.92
CA ARG A 296 5.69 -14.13 71.99
C ARG A 296 5.66 -15.66 72.04
N MET A 297 5.51 -16.32 70.89
CA MET A 297 5.57 -17.79 70.82
C MET A 297 6.93 -18.33 71.25
N LYS A 298 8.04 -17.69 70.86
CA LYS A 298 9.38 -18.08 71.32
C LYS A 298 9.50 -18.01 72.83
N VAL A 299 8.97 -16.97 73.47
CA VAL A 299 8.94 -16.87 74.94
C VAL A 299 8.08 -17.98 75.53
N GLN A 300 6.89 -18.24 74.98
CA GLN A 300 6.03 -19.34 75.45
C GLN A 300 6.69 -20.71 75.30
N ILE A 301 7.35 -20.98 74.17
CA ILE A 301 8.12 -22.21 73.93
C ILE A 301 9.31 -22.29 74.87
N ALA A 302 10.05 -21.20 75.11
CA ALA A 302 11.15 -21.19 76.07
C ALA A 302 10.64 -21.51 77.48
N THR A 303 9.51 -20.94 77.89
CA THR A 303 8.85 -21.28 79.16
C THR A 303 8.42 -22.74 79.20
N LEU A 304 7.83 -23.28 78.12
CA LEU A 304 7.46 -24.70 78.03
C LEU A 304 8.68 -25.61 78.03
N MET A 305 9.77 -25.25 77.36
CA MET A 305 11.04 -25.98 77.40
C MET A 305 11.67 -25.93 78.79
N GLN A 306 11.55 -24.83 79.52
CA GLN A 306 12.01 -24.73 80.90
C GLN A 306 11.15 -25.58 81.84
N LEU A 307 9.84 -25.67 81.59
CA LEU A 307 8.92 -26.58 82.30
C LEU A 307 9.11 -28.06 81.90
N GLN A 308 9.54 -28.34 80.67
CA GLN A 308 9.83 -29.68 80.13
C GLN A 308 11.30 -30.12 80.32
N GLY A 309 12.16 -29.22 80.81
CA GLY A 309 13.60 -29.43 81.02
C GLY A 309 13.96 -30.43 82.13
N SER A 310 13.01 -31.23 82.60
CA SER A 310 13.22 -32.29 83.59
C SER A 310 12.98 -33.72 83.05
N ARG A 311 12.85 -33.92 81.72
CA ARG A 311 12.58 -35.26 81.13
C ARG A 311 13.33 -35.65 79.84
N ALA A 312 14.42 -35.01 79.45
CA ALA A 312 15.29 -35.53 78.38
C ALA A 312 16.57 -36.10 78.98
N ASP A 313 16.68 -37.43 79.01
CA ASP A 313 17.86 -38.16 79.49
C ASP A 313 19.08 -37.78 78.63
N PRO A 314 20.12 -37.12 79.19
CA PRO A 314 21.29 -36.71 78.42
C PRO A 314 21.98 -37.87 77.69
N ALA A 315 21.84 -39.10 78.18
CA ALA A 315 22.35 -40.30 77.52
C ALA A 315 21.66 -40.60 76.16
N GLN A 316 20.40 -40.20 75.98
CA GLN A 316 19.66 -40.43 74.73
C GLN A 316 20.07 -39.45 73.64
N LEU A 317 20.40 -38.20 74.02
CA LEU A 317 20.93 -37.19 73.11
C LEU A 317 22.34 -37.55 72.62
N GLU A 318 23.20 -38.02 73.53
CA GLU A 318 24.57 -38.44 73.19
C GLU A 318 24.57 -39.63 72.21
N ARG A 319 23.63 -40.57 72.39
CA ARG A 319 23.46 -41.71 71.48
C ARG A 319 22.97 -41.29 70.09
N LEU A 320 22.03 -40.35 70.00
CA LEU A 320 21.57 -39.79 68.72
C LEU A 320 22.69 -39.01 68.02
N GLN A 321 23.51 -38.27 68.77
CA GLN A 321 24.63 -37.52 68.25
C GLN A 321 25.73 -38.45 67.70
N SER A 322 25.96 -39.58 68.37
CA SER A 322 26.86 -40.64 67.88
C SER A 322 26.33 -41.34 66.62
N MET A 323 25.02 -41.61 66.53
CA MET A 323 24.45 -42.17 65.29
C MET A 323 24.49 -41.19 64.11
N LEU A 324 24.31 -39.90 64.38
CA LEU A 324 24.44 -38.86 63.35
C LEU A 324 25.88 -38.74 62.83
N SER A 325 26.88 -38.81 63.72
CA SER A 325 28.28 -38.77 63.30
C SER A 325 28.67 -40.00 62.48
N GLU A 326 28.20 -41.19 62.87
CA GLU A 326 28.41 -42.43 62.13
C GLU A 326 27.76 -42.36 60.73
N LYS A 327 26.50 -41.94 60.65
CA LYS A 327 25.80 -41.79 59.36
C LYS A 327 26.41 -40.71 58.47
N ASN A 328 26.90 -39.61 59.04
CA ASN A 328 27.63 -38.61 58.27
C ASN A 328 28.97 -39.14 57.74
N GLY A 329 29.67 -39.97 58.51
CA GLY A 329 30.87 -40.69 58.04
C GLY A 329 30.57 -41.64 56.87
N GLU A 330 29.45 -42.36 56.91
CA GLU A 330 28.98 -43.18 55.79
C GLU A 330 28.70 -42.35 54.53
N ILE A 331 28.06 -41.18 54.68
CA ILE A 331 27.79 -40.26 53.57
C ILE A 331 29.11 -39.76 52.96
N GLN A 332 30.09 -39.39 53.77
CA GLN A 332 31.42 -38.97 53.29
C GLN A 332 32.12 -40.09 52.50
N ASN A 333 32.01 -41.34 52.96
CA ASN A 333 32.57 -42.52 52.31
C ASN A 333 31.87 -42.83 50.98
N LEU A 334 30.56 -42.63 50.89
CA LEU A 334 29.80 -42.77 49.65
C LEU A 334 30.14 -41.66 48.66
N MET A 335 30.29 -40.42 49.11
CA MET A 335 30.73 -39.30 48.26
C MET A 335 32.11 -39.54 47.66
N THR A 336 33.07 -40.05 48.44
CA THR A 336 34.41 -40.39 47.93
C THR A 336 34.40 -41.57 46.96
N LYS A 337 33.51 -42.55 47.13
CA LYS A 337 33.29 -43.62 46.14
C LYS A 337 32.68 -43.09 44.84
N LEU A 338 31.69 -42.20 44.92
CA LEU A 338 31.09 -41.54 43.76
C LEU A 338 32.13 -40.77 42.95
N GLN A 339 32.96 -39.95 43.60
CA GLN A 339 34.02 -39.20 42.92
C GLN A 339 35.06 -40.10 42.23
N ARG A 340 35.34 -41.29 42.76
CA ARG A 340 36.23 -42.26 42.10
C ARG A 340 35.58 -42.87 40.86
N LEU A 341 34.28 -43.18 40.92
CA LEU A 341 33.53 -43.71 39.79
C LEU A 341 33.41 -42.66 38.66
N GLU A 342 33.16 -41.41 39.00
CA GLU A 342 33.14 -40.28 38.04
C GLU A 342 34.51 -40.09 37.34
N LYS A 343 35.62 -40.25 38.06
CA LYS A 343 36.97 -40.20 37.45
C LYS A 343 37.22 -41.34 36.46
N VAL A 344 36.73 -42.55 36.74
CA VAL A 344 36.83 -43.69 35.82
C VAL A 344 35.96 -43.46 34.58
N GLU A 345 34.80 -42.83 34.73
CA GLU A 345 33.90 -42.48 33.62
C GLU A 345 34.50 -41.41 32.68
N MET A 346 35.20 -40.40 33.23
CA MET A 346 35.90 -39.37 32.44
C MET A 346 37.06 -39.94 31.60
N ILE A 347 37.74 -40.98 32.07
CA ILE A 347 38.84 -41.65 31.35
C ILE A 347 38.30 -42.50 30.19
N LEU A 348 37.08 -43.02 30.28
CA LEU A 348 36.44 -43.79 29.21
C LEU A 348 35.80 -42.92 28.10
N LYS A 349 35.47 -41.65 28.40
CA LYS A 349 34.89 -40.69 27.43
C LYS A 349 35.91 -39.89 26.61
N SER A 350 37.22 -39.99 26.89
CA SER A 350 38.28 -39.15 26.29
C SER A 350 39.16 -39.88 25.25
N LYS A 351 38.57 -40.67 24.35
CA LYS A 351 39.27 -41.34 23.24
C LYS A 351 38.79 -40.79 21.87
N PRO A 352 39.61 -40.01 21.13
CA PRO A 352 39.29 -39.57 19.77
C PRO A 352 39.80 -40.58 18.72
N ALA A 353 39.01 -40.73 17.64
CA ALA A 353 39.34 -41.48 16.44
C ALA A 353 40.10 -40.61 15.41
N ASN A 354 40.99 -41.27 14.67
CA ASN A 354 41.75 -40.84 13.47
C ASN A 354 42.97 -39.92 13.65
N VAL A 355 44.15 -40.55 13.58
CA VAL A 355 45.38 -39.99 13.00
C VAL A 355 45.98 -41.03 12.06
N ALA A 356 46.29 -40.64 10.83
CA ALA A 356 47.21 -41.33 9.93
C ALA A 356 47.74 -40.29 8.89
N PRO A 357 48.95 -40.44 8.34
CA PRO A 357 50.10 -39.64 8.80
C PRO A 357 50.96 -39.02 7.69
N ALA A 358 52.00 -38.32 8.17
CA ALA A 358 53.36 -38.20 7.60
C ALA A 358 53.72 -36.92 6.81
N GLU A 359 54.61 -36.15 7.43
CA GLU A 359 55.61 -35.31 6.75
C GLU A 359 56.65 -36.21 6.06
N ASN A 360 57.07 -35.80 4.86
CA ASN A 360 58.47 -35.66 4.39
C ASN A 360 58.53 -35.68 2.87
N GLY A 361 59.36 -34.80 2.27
CA GLY A 361 59.95 -35.06 0.96
C GLY A 361 59.77 -33.98 -0.09
N ASP A 362 60.86 -33.25 -0.28
CA ASP A 362 61.24 -32.43 -1.43
C ASP A 362 60.89 -33.04 -2.80
N GLY A 363 60.34 -32.24 -3.72
CA GLY A 363 59.98 -32.64 -5.09
C GLY A 363 58.79 -31.84 -5.63
N GLN A 364 59.00 -31.06 -6.68
CA GLN A 364 57.96 -30.28 -7.37
C GLN A 364 56.79 -31.16 -7.80
N ASP A 365 55.58 -30.95 -7.27
CA ASP A 365 54.46 -31.85 -7.52
C ASP A 365 53.26 -31.10 -8.12
N GLU A 366 53.04 -31.33 -9.42
CA GLU A 366 51.85 -30.94 -10.21
C GLU A 366 50.52 -31.29 -9.51
N THR A 367 50.58 -32.20 -8.53
CA THR A 367 49.52 -32.73 -7.69
C THR A 367 48.75 -31.65 -6.92
N TYR A 368 49.42 -30.65 -6.34
CA TYR A 368 48.75 -29.59 -5.55
C TYR A 368 47.78 -28.74 -6.40
N TYR A 369 48.21 -28.39 -7.61
CA TYR A 369 47.38 -27.62 -8.53
C TYR A 369 46.20 -28.45 -9.03
N THR A 370 46.42 -29.73 -9.33
CA THR A 370 45.32 -30.66 -9.66
C THR A 370 44.36 -30.90 -8.50
N ASP A 371 44.81 -30.98 -7.26
CA ASP A 371 43.93 -31.19 -6.11
C ASP A 371 43.12 -29.94 -5.78
N LEU A 372 43.72 -28.75 -5.93
CA LEU A 372 42.99 -27.48 -5.85
C LEU A 372 41.94 -27.36 -6.96
N LEU A 373 42.27 -27.78 -8.19
CA LEU A 373 41.32 -27.81 -9.31
C LEU A 373 40.20 -28.84 -9.09
N LYS A 374 40.51 -30.03 -8.59
CA LYS A 374 39.50 -31.04 -8.21
C LYS A 374 38.60 -30.53 -7.10
N MET A 375 39.14 -29.81 -6.11
CA MET A 375 38.35 -29.19 -5.05
C MET A 375 37.43 -28.10 -5.60
N LYS A 376 37.94 -27.22 -6.49
CA LYS A 376 37.11 -26.22 -7.17
C LYS A 376 36.02 -26.88 -8.02
N LEU A 377 36.34 -27.93 -8.75
CA LEU A 377 35.39 -28.68 -9.57
C LEU A 377 34.30 -29.30 -8.70
N ASN A 378 34.67 -29.96 -7.60
CA ASN A 378 33.73 -30.55 -6.65
C ASN A 378 32.82 -29.48 -6.00
N ASN A 379 33.37 -28.30 -5.68
CA ASN A 379 32.56 -27.18 -5.19
C ASN A 379 31.59 -26.68 -6.27
N THR A 380 32.04 -26.53 -7.52
CA THR A 380 31.13 -26.12 -8.61
C THR A 380 30.05 -27.15 -8.90
N VAL A 381 30.34 -28.45 -8.76
CA VAL A 381 29.35 -29.53 -8.90
C VAL A 381 28.32 -29.46 -7.77
N LYS A 382 28.75 -29.30 -6.52
CA LYS A 382 27.85 -29.13 -5.37
C LYS A 382 26.98 -27.88 -5.49
N ASP A 383 27.54 -26.78 -5.99
CA ASP A 383 26.78 -25.56 -6.22
C ASP A 383 25.78 -25.72 -7.37
N ALA A 384 26.12 -26.46 -8.42
CA ALA A 384 25.20 -26.80 -9.50
C ALA A 384 24.06 -27.70 -9.02
N GLU A 385 24.33 -28.68 -8.15
CA GLU A 385 23.32 -29.52 -7.52
C GLU A 385 22.38 -28.68 -6.64
N ARG A 386 22.92 -27.79 -5.80
CA ARG A 386 22.13 -26.87 -4.96
C ARG A 386 21.24 -25.95 -5.80
N LEU A 387 21.78 -25.35 -6.85
CA LEU A 387 20.99 -24.51 -7.77
C LEU A 387 19.93 -25.32 -8.51
N GLY A 388 20.20 -26.59 -8.82
CA GLY A 388 19.23 -27.53 -9.37
C GLY A 388 18.07 -27.79 -8.41
N ASP A 389 18.37 -28.05 -7.14
CA ASP A 389 17.37 -28.25 -6.08
C ASP A 389 16.54 -26.98 -5.86
N GLU A 390 17.16 -25.80 -5.80
CA GLU A 390 16.49 -24.51 -5.68
C GLU A 390 15.56 -24.22 -6.88
N LEU A 391 16.00 -24.52 -8.11
CA LEU A 391 15.19 -24.37 -9.32
C LEU A 391 13.99 -25.33 -9.30
N SER A 392 14.18 -26.56 -8.84
CA SER A 392 13.10 -27.55 -8.70
C SER A 392 12.05 -27.08 -7.68
N LEU A 393 12.50 -26.51 -6.56
CA LEU A 393 11.64 -25.95 -5.52
C LEU A 393 10.87 -24.72 -6.04
N GLN A 394 11.52 -23.83 -6.79
CA GLN A 394 10.83 -22.69 -7.41
C GLN A 394 9.77 -23.14 -8.42
N ARG A 395 10.05 -24.16 -9.24
CA ARG A 395 9.06 -24.73 -10.16
C ARG A 395 7.85 -25.29 -9.43
N MET A 396 8.08 -26.01 -8.32
CA MET A 396 7.00 -26.55 -7.50
C MET A 396 6.16 -25.44 -6.85
N LYS A 397 6.80 -24.38 -6.34
CA LYS A 397 6.09 -23.21 -5.79
C LYS A 397 5.23 -22.53 -6.84
N SER A 398 5.79 -22.23 -8.02
CA SER A 398 5.07 -21.60 -9.13
C SER A 398 3.86 -22.43 -9.59
N LEU A 399 4.00 -23.76 -9.67
CA LEU A 399 2.88 -24.65 -9.98
C LEU A 399 1.78 -24.59 -8.90
N SER A 400 2.16 -24.61 -7.62
CA SER A 400 1.20 -24.52 -6.51
C SER A 400 0.46 -23.18 -6.48
N GLU A 401 1.14 -22.08 -6.80
CA GLU A 401 0.56 -20.74 -6.89
C GLU A 401 -0.40 -20.63 -8.07
N SER A 402 -0.03 -21.20 -9.23
CA SER A 402 -0.90 -21.27 -10.40
C SER A 402 -2.18 -22.06 -10.12
N GLN A 403 -2.06 -23.21 -9.45
CA GLN A 403 -3.22 -24.00 -9.05
C GLN A 403 -4.13 -23.25 -8.07
N ARG A 404 -3.54 -22.55 -7.10
CA ARG A 404 -4.28 -21.69 -6.15
C ARG A 404 -5.01 -20.55 -6.85
N ALA A 405 -4.38 -19.91 -7.84
CA ALA A 405 -5.01 -18.85 -8.63
C ALA A 405 -6.24 -19.36 -9.39
N LEU A 406 -6.12 -20.53 -10.03
CA LEU A 406 -7.21 -21.16 -10.78
C LEU A 406 -8.39 -21.54 -9.86
N GLU A 407 -8.13 -22.01 -8.64
CA GLU A 407 -9.18 -22.25 -7.64
C GLU A 407 -9.91 -20.97 -7.21
N LEU A 408 -9.18 -19.86 -7.05
CA LEU A 408 -9.78 -18.57 -6.73
C LEU A 408 -10.64 -18.03 -7.87
N GLU A 409 -10.20 -18.18 -9.12
CA GLU A 409 -11.00 -17.82 -10.31
C GLU A 409 -12.30 -18.61 -10.38
N ARG A 410 -12.25 -19.93 -10.10
CA ARG A 410 -13.46 -20.77 -10.04
C ARG A 410 -14.43 -20.30 -8.96
N LYS A 411 -13.92 -19.98 -7.76
CA LYS A 411 -14.74 -19.45 -6.65
C LYS A 411 -15.36 -18.10 -7.01
N LEU A 412 -14.57 -17.20 -7.60
CA LEU A 412 -15.05 -15.89 -8.04
C LEU A 412 -16.16 -16.03 -9.08
N PHE A 413 -15.97 -16.88 -10.09
CA PHE A 413 -16.99 -17.15 -11.10
C PHE A 413 -18.30 -17.68 -10.49
N THR A 414 -18.22 -18.59 -9.50
CA THR A 414 -19.42 -19.08 -8.81
C THR A 414 -20.13 -17.98 -8.01
N SER A 415 -19.38 -17.13 -7.32
CA SER A 415 -19.92 -16.00 -6.56
C SER A 415 -20.58 -14.96 -7.47
N GLU A 416 -19.96 -14.62 -8.60
CA GLU A 416 -20.55 -13.71 -9.59
C GLU A 416 -21.86 -14.25 -10.17
N ARG A 417 -21.92 -15.56 -10.44
CA ARG A 417 -23.14 -16.21 -10.92
C ARG A 417 -24.27 -16.13 -9.88
N LEU A 418 -23.96 -16.37 -8.60
CA LEU A 418 -24.95 -16.22 -7.51
C LEU A 418 -25.42 -14.77 -7.38
N LEU A 419 -24.51 -13.80 -7.47
CA LEU A 419 -24.84 -12.38 -7.40
C LEU A 419 -25.76 -11.94 -8.56
N LYS A 420 -25.50 -12.43 -9.78
CA LYS A 420 -26.38 -12.23 -10.94
C LYS A 420 -27.77 -12.82 -10.74
N GLN A 421 -27.87 -13.96 -10.04
CA GLN A 421 -29.17 -14.58 -9.73
C GLN A 421 -29.95 -13.77 -8.68
N VAL A 422 -29.28 -13.32 -7.62
CA VAL A 422 -29.89 -12.47 -6.57
C VAL A 422 -30.36 -11.14 -7.14
N THR A 423 -29.56 -10.50 -8.00
CA THR A 423 -29.97 -9.25 -8.67
C THR A 423 -31.15 -9.46 -9.60
N ARG A 424 -31.25 -10.58 -10.33
CA ARG A 424 -32.44 -10.90 -11.11
C ARG A 424 -33.67 -11.10 -10.23
N CYS A 425 -33.55 -11.85 -9.12
CA CYS A 425 -34.66 -12.04 -8.19
C CYS A 425 -35.13 -10.72 -7.56
N SER A 426 -34.21 -9.81 -7.21
CA SER A 426 -34.56 -8.51 -6.65
C SER A 426 -35.23 -7.57 -7.66
N HIS A 427 -34.86 -7.64 -8.95
CA HIS A 427 -35.57 -6.91 -10.01
C HIS A 427 -36.99 -7.45 -10.21
N ILE A 428 -37.17 -8.78 -10.19
CA ILE A 428 -38.50 -9.41 -10.30
C ILE A 428 -39.36 -9.04 -9.08
N GLN A 429 -38.82 -9.06 -7.87
CA GLN A 429 -39.54 -8.62 -6.67
C GLN A 429 -39.95 -7.14 -6.74
N ARG A 430 -39.07 -6.26 -7.23
CA ARG A 430 -39.42 -4.84 -7.45
C ARG A 430 -40.54 -4.67 -8.46
N PHE A 431 -40.45 -5.36 -9.59
CA PHE A 431 -41.48 -5.33 -10.63
C PHE A 431 -42.84 -5.85 -10.13
N LEU A 432 -42.85 -6.92 -9.34
CA LEU A 432 -44.09 -7.43 -8.72
C LEU A 432 -44.64 -6.45 -7.66
N HIS A 433 -43.78 -5.77 -6.91
CA HIS A 433 -44.22 -4.79 -5.92
C HIS A 433 -44.84 -3.54 -6.58
N GLU A 434 -44.23 -3.06 -7.66
CA GLU A 434 -44.75 -1.90 -8.43
C GLU A 434 -46.08 -2.20 -9.12
N ASN A 435 -46.30 -3.42 -9.62
CA ASN A 435 -47.55 -3.80 -10.29
C ASN A 435 -48.69 -4.24 -9.36
N CYS A 436 -48.42 -4.54 -8.08
CA CYS A 436 -49.47 -4.80 -7.08
C CYS A 436 -50.02 -3.53 -6.41
N ILE A 437 -49.43 -2.35 -6.70
CA ILE A 437 -49.84 -1.05 -6.14
C ILE A 437 -50.71 -0.25 -7.13
N SER A 438 -50.93 -0.75 -8.36
CA SER A 438 -51.95 -0.26 -9.31
C SER A 438 -53.16 -1.17 -9.30
#